data_AF-A0AA43FGK4-F1
#
_entry.id   AF-A0AA43FGK4-F1
#
_cell.length_a   1.000
_cell.length_b   1.000
_cell.length_c   1.000
_cell.angle_alpha   90.00
_cell.angle_beta   90.00
_cell.angle_gamma   90.00
#
_symmetry.space_group_name_H-M   'P 1'
#
loop_
_entity.id
_entity.type
_entity.pdbx_description
1 polymer ?
#
loop_
_entity_poly.entity_id
_entity_poly.type
_entity_poly.pdbx_seq_one_letter_code
_entity_poly.pdbx_strand_id
1 'polypeptide(L)'
;MAGALRGSIEAGGTKWICAVGTGLDDLASETRIDTTSPSETLGRVIDFFRNQPAIDSLGVASFGPLELRSDRANFGSITATPKPGWSNTDLAGTLGGALGVPVGIDTDVNGAALGEGRWGSAVGLTSFVYLTV
;
A
#
# COMPACT_ATOMS: atom_id res chain seq x y z
N MET A 1 4.27 14.26 -22.00
CA MET A 1 3.26 13.23 -21.73
C MET A 1 2.90 13.37 -20.27
N ALA A 2 1.61 13.48 -19.91
CA ALA A 2 1.23 13.38 -18.50
C ALA A 2 1.68 12.01 -17.99
N GLY A 3 2.38 11.96 -16.86
CA GLY A 3 2.85 10.70 -16.27
C GLY A 3 1.66 9.82 -15.87
N ALA A 4 1.88 8.50 -15.80
CA ALA A 4 0.89 7.57 -15.27
C ALA A 4 0.50 7.97 -13.84
N LEU A 5 -0.80 8.08 -13.57
CA LEU A 5 -1.34 8.45 -12.27
C LEU A 5 -1.36 7.21 -11.39
N ARG A 6 -0.74 7.26 -10.21
CA ARG A 6 -0.60 6.09 -9.33
C ARG A 6 -1.28 6.36 -8.00
N GLY A 7 -1.92 5.34 -7.46
CA GLY A 7 -2.32 5.30 -6.07
C GLY A 7 -1.22 4.72 -5.19
N SER A 8 -1.12 5.20 -3.95
CA SER A 8 -0.27 4.61 -2.92
C SER A 8 -1.02 4.47 -1.60
N ILE A 9 -0.77 3.39 -0.88
CA ILE A 9 -1.28 3.13 0.46
C ILE A 9 -0.10 2.77 1.37
N GLU A 10 0.03 3.48 2.48
CA GLU A 10 0.79 3.06 3.65
C GLU A 10 -0.20 2.57 4.72
N ALA A 11 -0.33 1.26 4.86
CA ALA A 11 -1.24 0.61 5.79
C ALA A 11 -0.54 0.36 7.12
N GLY A 12 -0.76 1.26 8.07
CA GLY A 12 -0.27 1.13 9.44
C GLY A 12 -1.29 0.51 10.38
N GLY A 13 -0.87 0.33 11.63
CA GLY A 13 -1.74 -0.26 12.65
C GLY A 13 -2.79 0.66 13.25
N THR A 14 -2.60 1.97 13.16
CA THR A 14 -3.53 2.96 13.74
C THR A 14 -4.18 3.81 12.66
N LYS A 15 -3.50 3.94 11.53
CA LYS A 15 -3.90 4.77 10.40
C LYS A 15 -3.41 4.17 9.10
N TRP A 16 -4.11 4.47 8.03
CA TRP A 16 -3.69 4.28 6.67
C TRP A 16 -3.50 5.67 6.04
N ILE A 17 -2.38 5.86 5.35
CA ILE A 17 -2.17 7.04 4.49
C ILE A 17 -2.42 6.59 3.06
N CYS A 18 -3.31 7.27 2.35
CA CYS A 18 -3.61 7.01 0.95
C CYS A 18 -3.29 8.26 0.14
N ALA A 19 -2.64 8.11 -1.00
CA ALA A 19 -2.34 9.23 -1.88
C ALA A 19 -2.50 8.87 -3.36
N VAL A 20 -2.67 9.89 -4.18
CA VAL A 20 -2.70 9.80 -5.65
C VAL A 20 -1.75 10.83 -6.23
N GLY A 21 -0.92 10.43 -7.17
CA GLY A 21 0.08 11.32 -7.77
C GLY A 21 0.83 10.69 -8.95
N THR A 22 1.62 11.50 -9.66
CA THR A 22 2.47 11.01 -10.76
C THR A 22 3.93 10.74 -10.33
N GLY A 23 4.32 11.24 -9.15
CA GLY A 23 5.64 11.05 -8.54
C GLY A 23 5.75 11.77 -7.19
N LEU A 24 6.95 11.76 -6.59
CA LEU A 24 7.20 12.41 -5.29
C LEU A 24 6.94 13.92 -5.31
N ASP A 25 7.21 14.57 -6.43
CA ASP A 25 7.03 16.02 -6.60
C ASP A 25 5.60 16.40 -7.03
N ASP A 26 4.73 15.41 -7.22
CA ASP A 26 3.36 15.60 -7.72
C ASP A 26 2.39 14.64 -7.02
N LEU A 27 2.06 14.98 -5.78
CA LEU A 27 0.99 14.38 -4.99
C LEU A 27 -0.28 15.23 -5.15
N ALA A 28 -1.21 14.75 -5.98
CA ALA A 28 -2.45 15.44 -6.31
C ALA A 28 -3.48 15.38 -5.17
N SER A 29 -3.49 14.30 -4.40
CA SER A 29 -4.41 14.11 -3.27
C SER A 29 -3.79 13.19 -2.23
N GLU A 30 -4.07 13.47 -0.95
CA GLU A 30 -3.70 12.62 0.18
C GLU A 30 -4.85 12.60 1.20
N THR A 31 -5.07 11.45 1.81
CA THR A 31 -5.97 11.31 2.95
C THR A 31 -5.39 10.39 4.02
N ARG A 32 -5.88 10.59 5.24
CA ARG A 32 -5.64 9.70 6.37
C ARG A 32 -6.95 9.01 6.74
N ILE A 33 -6.92 7.68 6.85
CA ILE A 33 -8.05 6.85 7.27
C ILE A 33 -7.64 6.10 8.54
N ASP A 34 -8.41 6.19 9.62
CA ASP A 34 -8.11 5.44 10.84
C ASP A 34 -8.35 3.95 10.64
N THR A 35 -7.46 3.13 11.19
CA THR A 35 -7.56 1.66 11.11
C THR A 35 -8.62 1.15 12.08
N THR A 36 -9.72 0.62 11.55
CA THR A 36 -10.79 0.00 12.35
C THR A 36 -10.92 -1.49 11.99
N SER A 37 -12.10 -1.94 11.55
CA SER A 37 -12.30 -3.25 10.95
C SER A 37 -11.78 -3.26 9.50
N PRO A 38 -11.39 -4.43 8.96
CA PRO A 38 -10.95 -4.52 7.57
C PRO A 38 -12.00 -4.02 6.58
N SER A 39 -13.27 -4.39 6.76
CA SER A 39 -14.35 -4.02 5.84
C SER A 39 -14.58 -2.50 5.81
N GLU A 40 -14.63 -1.86 6.97
CA GLU A 40 -14.80 -0.40 7.07
C GLU A 40 -13.57 0.34 6.54
N THR A 41 -12.37 -0.10 6.91
CA THR A 41 -11.12 0.55 6.48
C THR A 41 -10.96 0.44 4.96
N LEU A 42 -11.10 -0.77 4.40
CA LEU A 42 -11.01 -1.01 2.95
C LEU A 42 -12.12 -0.29 2.19
N GLY A 43 -13.35 -0.25 2.73
CA GLY A 43 -14.46 0.51 2.14
C GLY A 43 -14.11 1.98 1.97
N ARG A 44 -13.62 2.63 3.04
CA ARG A 44 -13.20 4.04 3.02
C ARG A 44 -12.04 4.30 2.06
N VAL A 45 -11.10 3.37 1.96
CA VAL A 45 -9.96 3.45 1.03
C VAL A 45 -10.44 3.38 -0.41
N ILE A 46 -11.34 2.43 -0.72
CA ILE A 46 -11.93 2.27 -2.05
C ILE A 46 -12.71 3.54 -2.43
N ASP A 47 -13.51 4.08 -1.50
CA ASP A 47 -14.27 5.32 -1.71
C ASP A 47 -13.34 6.51 -1.97
N PHE A 48 -12.21 6.61 -1.26
CA PHE A 48 -11.22 7.64 -1.54
C PHE A 48 -10.72 7.56 -2.98
N PHE A 49 -10.24 6.41 -3.44
CA PHE A 49 -9.69 6.25 -4.80
C PHE A 49 -10.74 6.41 -5.89
N ARG A 50 -11.99 5.98 -5.67
CA ARG A 50 -13.10 6.18 -6.63
C ARG A 50 -13.49 7.65 -6.82
N ASN A 51 -13.19 8.50 -5.84
CA ASN A 51 -13.41 9.94 -5.92
C ASN A 51 -12.21 10.70 -6.52
N GLN A 52 -11.16 10.01 -6.97
CA GLN A 52 -10.02 10.59 -7.69
C GLN A 52 -10.14 10.35 -9.20
N PRO A 53 -9.37 11.07 -10.04
CA PRO A 53 -9.16 10.64 -11.42
C PRO A 53 -8.66 9.20 -11.47
N ALA A 54 -8.99 8.48 -12.55
CA ALA A 54 -8.63 7.08 -12.70
C ALA A 54 -7.10 6.89 -12.59
N ILE A 55 -6.69 6.08 -11.62
CA ILE A 55 -5.29 5.67 -11.44
C ILE A 55 -4.98 4.49 -12.38
N ASP A 56 -3.73 4.36 -12.78
CA ASP A 56 -3.22 3.28 -13.63
C ASP A 56 -2.76 2.06 -12.84
N SER A 57 -2.37 2.26 -11.57
CA SER A 57 -1.85 1.22 -10.67
C SER A 57 -1.89 1.67 -9.22
N LEU A 58 -1.83 0.70 -8.30
CA LEU A 58 -1.83 0.92 -6.86
C LEU A 58 -0.62 0.24 -6.21
N GLY A 59 0.14 0.98 -5.39
CA GLY A 59 1.17 0.43 -4.51
C GLY A 59 0.67 0.36 -3.06
N VAL A 60 0.91 -0.75 -2.37
CA VAL A 60 0.51 -0.98 -0.98
C VAL A 60 1.73 -1.39 -0.14
N ALA A 61 2.06 -0.60 0.87
CA ALA A 61 3.03 -0.94 1.90
C ALA A 61 2.26 -1.21 3.19
N SER A 62 2.18 -2.46 3.64
CA SER A 62 1.30 -2.85 4.76
C SER A 62 2.06 -3.43 5.94
N PHE A 63 1.54 -3.19 7.14
CA PHE A 63 1.90 -4.00 8.30
C PHE A 63 1.69 -5.49 8.01
N GLY A 64 2.55 -6.32 8.58
CA GLY A 64 2.58 -7.75 8.35
C GLY A 64 2.02 -8.61 9.50
N PRO A 65 2.25 -9.93 9.42
CA PRO A 65 2.93 -10.64 8.32
C PRO A 65 2.03 -10.80 7.08
N LEU A 66 2.63 -10.68 5.88
CA LEU A 66 1.95 -10.80 4.59
C LEU A 66 2.34 -12.11 3.88
N GLU A 67 1.43 -12.68 3.08
CA GLU A 67 1.79 -13.71 2.09
C GLU A 67 2.27 -13.03 0.81
N LEU A 68 3.59 -12.99 0.58
CA LEU A 68 4.20 -12.33 -0.58
C LEU A 68 4.73 -13.31 -1.64
N ARG A 69 4.49 -14.61 -1.47
CA ARG A 69 4.86 -15.59 -2.51
C ARG A 69 3.79 -15.59 -3.61
N SER A 70 4.20 -15.24 -4.83
CA SER A 70 3.31 -15.05 -5.98
C SER A 70 2.63 -16.33 -6.47
N ASP A 71 3.11 -17.51 -6.07
CA ASP A 71 2.53 -18.82 -6.41
C ASP A 71 1.37 -19.22 -5.47
N ARG A 72 1.09 -18.41 -4.44
CA ARG A 72 0.07 -18.70 -3.43
C ARG A 72 -1.25 -18.05 -3.80
N ALA A 73 -2.34 -18.80 -3.64
CA ALA A 73 -3.69 -18.32 -3.94
C ALA A 73 -4.12 -17.10 -3.09
N ASN A 74 -3.52 -16.93 -1.91
CA ASN A 74 -3.77 -15.82 -0.99
C ASN A 74 -2.66 -14.75 -1.01
N PHE A 75 -1.93 -14.61 -2.13
CA PHE A 75 -0.92 -13.56 -2.31
C PHE A 75 -1.51 -12.18 -1.99
N GLY A 76 -0.76 -11.37 -1.23
CA GLY A 76 -1.16 -10.02 -0.83
C GLY A 76 -2.17 -9.98 0.32
N SER A 77 -2.40 -11.09 1.00
CA SER A 77 -3.22 -11.14 2.22
C SER A 77 -2.37 -10.93 3.47
N ILE A 78 -2.96 -10.28 4.48
CA ILE A 78 -2.48 -10.36 5.87
C ILE A 78 -2.71 -11.79 6.37
N THR A 79 -1.70 -12.38 7.00
CA THR A 79 -1.76 -13.75 7.51
C THR A 79 -2.15 -13.78 8.99
N ALA A 80 -1.24 -14.12 9.89
CA ALA A 80 -1.51 -14.18 11.33
C ALA A 80 -1.04 -12.88 12.02
N THR A 81 -1.98 -12.04 12.45
CA THR A 81 -1.70 -10.79 13.16
C THR A 81 -2.44 -10.72 14.49
N PRO A 82 -1.86 -10.12 15.55
CA PRO A 82 -2.57 -9.87 16.81
C PRO A 82 -3.68 -8.82 16.67
N LYS A 83 -3.78 -8.14 15.51
CA LYS A 83 -4.79 -7.12 15.25
C LYS A 83 -6.17 -7.75 15.05
N PRO A 84 -7.16 -7.44 15.91
CA PRO A 84 -8.47 -8.07 15.84
C PRO A 84 -9.12 -7.90 14.46
N GLY A 85 -9.58 -9.01 13.89
CA GLY A 85 -10.27 -9.04 12.60
C GLY A 85 -9.39 -8.95 11.35
N TRP A 86 -8.10 -8.59 11.47
CA TRP A 86 -7.22 -8.39 10.30
C TRP A 86 -6.55 -9.66 9.78
N SER A 87 -6.53 -10.74 10.57
CA SER A 87 -5.97 -12.02 10.11
C SER A 87 -6.73 -12.57 8.91
N ASN A 88 -6.01 -13.08 7.92
CA ASN A 88 -6.54 -13.58 6.63
C ASN A 88 -7.30 -12.54 5.79
N THR A 89 -7.01 -11.26 5.96
CA THR A 89 -7.60 -10.20 5.11
C THR A 89 -6.88 -10.12 3.77
N ASP A 90 -7.60 -10.34 2.67
CA ASP A 90 -7.10 -10.16 1.31
C ASP A 90 -7.05 -8.67 0.94
N LEU A 91 -5.85 -8.07 0.95
CA LEU A 91 -5.67 -6.66 0.60
C LEU A 91 -5.58 -6.48 -0.91
N ALA A 92 -4.66 -7.21 -1.54
CA ALA A 92 -4.37 -7.03 -2.96
C ALA A 92 -5.56 -7.41 -3.85
N GLY A 93 -6.22 -8.54 -3.57
CA GLY A 93 -7.39 -8.98 -4.31
C GLY A 93 -8.59 -8.05 -4.12
N THR A 94 -8.87 -7.64 -2.88
CA THR A 94 -9.99 -6.73 -2.59
C THR A 94 -9.80 -5.37 -3.26
N LEU A 95 -8.61 -4.75 -3.12
CA LEU A 95 -8.33 -3.43 -3.71
C LEU A 95 -8.27 -3.50 -5.23
N GLY A 96 -7.58 -4.50 -5.79
CA GLY A 96 -7.46 -4.69 -7.23
C GLY A 96 -8.79 -4.96 -7.89
N GLY A 97 -9.63 -5.82 -7.30
CA GLY A 97 -10.98 -6.10 -7.79
C GLY A 97 -11.91 -4.88 -7.71
N ALA A 98 -11.83 -4.08 -6.66
CA ALA A 98 -12.71 -2.93 -6.47
C ALA A 98 -12.34 -1.72 -7.34
N LEU A 99 -11.06 -1.55 -7.66
CA LEU A 99 -10.52 -0.42 -8.43
C LEU A 99 -10.23 -0.76 -9.90
N GLY A 100 -10.12 -2.05 -10.24
CA GLY A 100 -9.87 -2.50 -11.61
C GLY A 100 -8.44 -2.25 -12.10
N VAL A 101 -7.46 -2.13 -11.19
CA VAL A 101 -6.06 -1.80 -11.52
C VAL A 101 -5.08 -2.81 -10.94
N PRO A 102 -3.88 -2.97 -11.53
CA PRO A 102 -2.82 -3.77 -10.94
C PRO A 102 -2.42 -3.24 -9.55
N VAL A 103 -2.25 -4.16 -8.60
CA VAL A 103 -1.82 -3.87 -7.23
C VAL A 103 -0.45 -4.48 -6.97
N GLY A 104 0.54 -3.65 -6.67
CA GLY A 104 1.80 -4.07 -6.06
C GLY A 104 1.69 -3.98 -4.55
N ILE A 105 2.17 -4.99 -3.83
CA ILE A 105 2.11 -5.03 -2.37
C ILE A 105 3.43 -5.53 -1.77
N ASP A 106 3.85 -4.90 -0.67
CA ASP A 106 4.95 -5.35 0.17
C ASP A 106 4.70 -4.93 1.64
N THR A 107 5.61 -5.31 2.53
CA THR A 107 5.62 -4.84 3.91
C THR A 107 5.88 -3.33 3.99
N ASP A 108 5.37 -2.69 5.04
CA ASP A 108 5.64 -1.29 5.37
C ASP A 108 7.14 -0.96 5.40
N VAL A 109 7.94 -1.81 6.04
CA VAL A 109 9.41 -1.65 6.10
C VAL A 109 10.10 -1.84 4.74
N ASN A 110 9.62 -2.74 3.88
CA ASN A 110 10.15 -2.88 2.51
C ASN A 110 9.74 -1.70 1.63
N GLY A 111 8.51 -1.17 1.81
CA GLY A 111 8.06 0.05 1.15
C GLY A 111 8.96 1.23 1.50
N ALA A 112 9.28 1.40 2.77
CA ALA A 112 10.20 2.44 3.24
C ALA A 112 11.64 2.22 2.72
N ALA A 113 12.14 0.97 2.75
CA ALA A 113 13.44 0.63 2.17
C ALA A 113 13.51 0.97 0.67
N LEU A 114 12.47 0.64 -0.09
CA LEU A 114 12.37 0.96 -1.52
C LEU A 114 12.40 2.47 -1.75
N GLY A 115 11.71 3.24 -0.89
CA GLY A 115 11.75 4.70 -0.91
C GLY A 115 13.16 5.25 -0.69
N GLU A 116 13.83 4.82 0.38
CA GLU A 116 15.19 5.25 0.72
C GLU A 116 16.21 4.87 -0.37
N GLY A 117 16.07 3.69 -0.98
CA GLY A 117 16.96 3.24 -2.06
C GLY A 117 16.78 3.98 -3.39
N ARG A 118 15.58 4.53 -3.64
CA ARG A 118 15.28 5.25 -4.89
C ARG A 118 15.50 6.76 -4.77
N TRP A 119 15.16 7.33 -3.64
CA TRP A 119 15.07 8.79 -3.47
C TRP A 119 15.67 9.32 -2.16
N GLY A 120 16.02 8.43 -1.22
CA GLY A 120 16.50 8.82 0.09
C GLY A 120 17.99 8.54 0.30
N SER A 121 18.31 8.14 1.53
CA SER A 121 19.68 8.05 2.05
C SER A 121 20.49 6.89 1.46
N ALA A 122 19.82 5.93 0.81
CA ALA A 122 20.46 4.74 0.25
C ALA A 122 20.66 4.82 -1.28
N VAL A 123 20.43 5.98 -1.90
CA VAL A 123 20.70 6.18 -3.33
C VAL A 123 22.18 5.90 -3.64
N GLY A 124 22.42 5.06 -4.64
CA GLY A 124 23.76 4.63 -5.06
C GLY A 124 24.31 3.42 -4.30
N LEU A 125 23.62 2.96 -3.25
CA LEU A 125 23.96 1.72 -2.55
C LEU A 125 23.25 0.52 -3.20
N THR A 126 23.96 -0.60 -3.26
CA THR A 126 23.41 -1.88 -3.74
C THR A 126 22.91 -2.77 -2.59
N SER A 127 23.30 -2.46 -1.35
CA SER A 127 22.91 -3.19 -0.14
C SER A 127 22.81 -2.22 1.03
N PHE A 128 21.66 -2.25 1.71
CA PHE A 128 21.36 -1.44 2.90
C PHE A 128 20.25 -2.11 3.71
N VAL A 129 20.01 -1.61 4.92
CA VAL A 129 18.94 -2.07 5.81
C VAL A 129 18.10 -0.86 6.22
N TYR A 130 16.78 -1.01 6.13
CA TYR A 130 15.83 -0.10 6.76
C TYR A 130 15.32 -0.74 8.05
N LEU A 131 15.35 -0.01 9.15
CA LEU A 131 14.84 -0.46 10.45
C LEU A 131 14.01 0.66 11.09
N THR A 132 12.81 0.31 11.56
CA THR A 132 11.94 1.18 12.36
C THR A 132 11.89 0.67 13.80
N VAL A 133 11.82 1.57 14.79
CA VAL A 133 11.90 1.27 16.24
C VAL A 133 10.69 1.81 16.98
#